data_AF-A0A349C025-F1
#
_entry.id   AF-A0A349C025-F1
#
_cell.length_a   1.000
_cell.length_b   1.000
_cell.length_c   1.000
_cell.angle_alpha   90.00
_cell.angle_beta   90.00
_cell.angle_gamma   90.00
#
_symmetry.space_group_name_H-M   'P 1'
#
loop_
_entity.id
_entity.type
_entity.pdbx_description
1 polymer ?
#
loop_
_entity_poly.entity_id
_entity_poly.type
_entity_poly.pdbx_seq_one_letter_code
_entity_poly.pdbx_strand_id
1 'polypeptide(L)'
;LKVLRPGLHLGTFKKNRFEPAHALAMSLRPREAVSVRPLQEEEGEAAAWLRGESLPAGGLKGWTLVTAGGCSLGWGKAAGHILKNHYPKGLRRG
;
A
#
# COMPACT_ATOMS: atom_id res chain seq x y z
N LEU A 1 -6.25 -22.85 21.91
CA LEU A 1 -6.60 -21.41 22.00
C LEU A 1 -7.21 -20.97 20.66
N LYS A 2 -8.38 -20.34 20.62
CA LYS A 2 -8.91 -19.71 19.40
C LYS A 2 -8.49 -18.24 19.41
N VAL A 3 -7.56 -17.85 18.54
CA VAL A 3 -7.00 -16.49 18.52
C VAL A 3 -7.37 -15.82 17.21
N LEU A 4 -8.02 -14.66 17.28
CA LEU A 4 -8.50 -13.93 16.11
C LEU A 4 -7.35 -13.23 15.34
N ARG A 5 -6.32 -12.74 16.05
CA ARG A 5 -5.17 -12.02 15.48
C ARG A 5 -3.87 -12.36 16.25
N PRO A 6 -3.14 -13.41 15.87
CA PRO A 6 -1.86 -13.73 16.48
C PRO A 6 -0.77 -12.77 15.97
N GLY A 7 -0.70 -11.57 16.57
CA GLY A 7 0.33 -10.57 16.27
C GLY A 7 0.10 -9.77 14.97
N LEU A 8 1.20 -9.27 14.40
CA LEU A 8 1.19 -8.46 13.19
C LEU A 8 1.04 -9.34 11.96
N HIS A 9 -0.07 -9.17 11.22
CA HIS A 9 -0.24 -9.85 9.94
C HIS A 9 0.70 -9.23 8.90
N LEU A 10 1.77 -9.95 8.55
CA LEU A 10 2.76 -9.48 7.58
C LEU A 10 2.27 -9.55 6.15
N GLY A 11 1.49 -10.57 5.82
CA GLY A 11 1.04 -10.85 4.46
C GLY A 11 0.61 -12.29 4.28
N THR A 12 0.33 -12.64 3.03
CA THR A 12 -0.19 -13.96 2.66
C THR A 12 0.64 -14.52 1.51
N PHE A 13 1.05 -15.79 1.62
CA PHE A 13 1.60 -16.52 0.49
C PHE A 13 0.47 -16.93 -0.46
N LYS A 14 0.62 -16.56 -1.73
CA LYS A 14 -0.15 -17.05 -2.87
C LYS A 14 0.73 -18.00 -3.69
N LYS A 15 0.16 -18.65 -4.71
CA LYS A 15 0.96 -19.48 -5.63
C LYS A 15 2.15 -18.68 -6.17
N ASN A 16 3.35 -19.12 -5.78
CA ASN A 16 4.66 -18.59 -6.16
C ASN A 16 4.92 -17.11 -5.81
N ARG A 17 4.24 -16.54 -4.83
CA ARG A 17 4.50 -15.15 -4.41
C ARG A 17 4.01 -14.84 -3.00
N PHE A 18 4.64 -13.84 -2.40
CA PHE A 18 4.15 -13.19 -1.18
C PHE A 18 3.41 -11.89 -1.53
N GLU A 19 2.27 -11.66 -0.87
CA GLU A 19 1.52 -10.41 -0.93
C GLU A 19 1.52 -9.77 0.46
N PRO A 20 2.16 -8.59 0.65
CA PRO A 20 2.22 -7.94 1.95
C PRO A 20 0.84 -7.45 2.37
N ALA A 21 0.52 -7.60 3.65
CA ALA A 21 -0.75 -7.17 4.20
C ALA A 21 -0.76 -5.67 4.43
N HIS A 22 -1.96 -5.08 4.37
CA HIS A 22 -2.16 -3.67 4.73
C HIS A 22 -1.68 -3.36 6.17
N ALA A 23 -1.88 -4.28 7.11
CA ALA A 23 -1.40 -4.13 8.49
C ALA A 23 0.13 -3.91 8.56
N LEU A 24 0.90 -4.58 7.70
CA LEU A 24 2.33 -4.36 7.61
C LEU A 24 2.65 -2.92 7.18
N ALA A 25 1.99 -2.40 6.14
CA ALA A 25 2.19 -1.00 5.71
C ALA A 25 1.93 -0.02 6.87
N MET A 26 0.84 -0.23 7.61
CA MET A 26 0.47 0.64 8.74
C MET A 26 1.44 0.59 9.92
N SER A 27 2.28 -0.45 10.00
CA SER A 27 3.30 -0.60 11.05
C SER A 27 4.66 0.00 10.68
N LEU A 28 4.91 0.28 9.39
CA LEU A 28 6.20 0.73 8.89
C LEU A 28 6.31 2.25 8.88
N ARG A 29 7.50 2.75 9.22
CA ARG A 29 7.96 4.09 8.85
C ARG A 29 8.46 4.05 7.41
N PRO A 30 8.36 5.15 6.64
CA PRO A 30 8.79 5.18 5.24
C PRO A 30 10.22 4.66 5.02
N ARG A 31 11.16 5.04 5.90
CA ARG A 31 12.58 4.62 5.84
C ARG A 31 12.83 3.12 6.01
N GLU A 32 11.82 2.35 6.44
CA GLU A 32 11.92 0.90 6.64
C GLU A 32 11.47 0.12 5.39
N ALA A 33 10.91 0.80 4.38
CA ALA A 33 10.52 0.20 3.12
C ALA A 33 11.56 0.44 2.02
N VAL A 34 11.81 -0.58 1.20
CA VAL A 34 12.75 -0.52 0.06
C VAL A 34 12.26 0.43 -1.03
N SER A 35 10.94 0.48 -1.25
CA SER A 35 10.30 1.34 -2.25
C SER A 35 9.19 2.13 -1.57
N VAL A 36 9.25 3.46 -1.71
CA VAL A 36 8.30 4.40 -1.11
C VAL A 36 7.83 5.36 -2.18
N ARG A 37 6.54 5.67 -2.18
CA ARG A 37 5.96 6.76 -2.95
C ARG A 37 5.19 7.72 -2.05
N PRO A 38 5.73 8.92 -1.80
CA PRO A 38 4.96 10.04 -1.26
C PRO A 38 3.91 10.49 -2.27
N LEU A 39 2.69 10.70 -1.80
CA LEU A 39 1.62 11.30 -2.58
C LEU A 39 1.74 12.82 -2.55
N GLN A 40 1.44 13.45 -3.68
CA GLN A 40 1.33 14.91 -3.80
C GLN A 40 -0.05 15.35 -3.28
N GLU A 41 -0.09 16.16 -2.22
CA GLU A 41 -1.37 16.58 -1.61
C GLU A 41 -2.10 17.59 -2.49
N GLU A 42 -1.35 18.50 -3.13
CA GLU A 42 -1.84 19.56 -4.01
C GLU A 42 -2.53 18.99 -5.27
N GLU A 43 -2.17 17.77 -5.67
CA GLU A 43 -2.72 17.08 -6.86
C GLU A 43 -3.92 16.18 -6.52
N GLY A 44 -4.32 16.10 -5.24
CA GLY A 44 -5.45 15.27 -4.82
C GLY A 44 -5.18 13.75 -4.88
N GLU A 45 -3.93 13.32 -5.04
CA GLU A 45 -3.56 11.90 -5.14
C GLU A 45 -4.00 11.11 -3.89
N ALA A 46 -3.95 11.72 -2.71
CA ALA A 46 -4.40 11.09 -1.46
C ALA A 46 -5.89 10.72 -1.50
N ALA A 47 -6.73 11.62 -2.00
CA ALA A 47 -8.17 11.35 -2.13
C ALA A 47 -8.42 10.23 -3.15
N ALA A 48 -7.78 10.29 -4.32
CA ALA A 48 -7.86 9.23 -5.34
C ALA A 48 -7.41 7.87 -4.79
N TRP A 49 -6.31 7.84 -4.05
CA TRP A 49 -5.80 6.62 -3.43
C TRP A 49 -6.78 6.03 -2.42
N LEU A 50 -7.40 6.86 -1.58
CA LEU A 50 -8.41 6.42 -0.61
C LEU A 50 -9.72 5.95 -1.26
N ARG A 51 -10.05 6.42 -2.48
CA ARG A 51 -11.14 5.86 -3.29
C ARG A 51 -10.78 4.54 -3.96
N GLY A 52 -9.51 4.13 -3.89
CA GLY A 52 -9.02 2.88 -4.48
C GLY A 52 -8.57 3.02 -5.93
N GLU A 53 -8.39 4.24 -6.42
CA GLU A 53 -7.89 4.53 -7.77
C GLU A 53 -6.41 4.17 -7.90
N SER A 54 -5.99 3.79 -9.11
CA SER A 54 -4.59 3.52 -9.41
C SER A 54 -3.89 4.80 -9.87
N LEU A 55 -2.59 4.90 -9.63
CA LEU A 55 -1.79 6.07 -9.97
C LEU A 55 -0.71 5.73 -11.03
N PRO A 56 -0.14 6.72 -11.74
CA PRO A 56 0.95 6.46 -12.69
C PRO A 56 2.20 5.95 -11.98
N ALA A 57 2.81 4.83 -12.37
CA ALA A 57 3.92 4.22 -11.63
C ALA A 57 5.21 5.05 -11.60
N GLY A 58 5.43 5.96 -12.56
CA GLY A 58 6.63 6.81 -12.59
C GLY A 58 7.95 6.04 -12.62
N GLY A 59 7.98 4.83 -13.21
CA GLY A 59 9.16 3.97 -13.25
C GLY A 59 9.35 3.04 -12.03
N LEU A 60 8.49 3.14 -11.00
CA LEU A 60 8.49 2.23 -9.86
C LEU A 60 8.20 0.78 -10.30
N LYS A 61 8.71 -0.18 -9.53
CA LYS A 61 8.51 -1.63 -9.77
C LYS A 61 8.19 -2.35 -8.47
N GLY A 62 7.28 -3.31 -8.55
CA GLY A 62 6.96 -4.19 -7.43
C GLY A 62 6.16 -3.52 -6.32
N TRP A 63 6.24 -4.06 -5.11
CA TRP A 63 5.53 -3.54 -3.96
C TRP A 63 6.18 -2.24 -3.48
N THR A 64 5.36 -1.20 -3.35
CA THR A 64 5.77 0.16 -2.97
C THR A 64 4.87 0.65 -1.85
N LEU A 65 5.48 1.13 -0.76
CA LEU A 65 4.76 1.75 0.35
C LEU A 65 4.27 3.13 -0.10
N VAL A 66 2.96 3.35 -0.07
CA VAL A 66 2.36 4.63 -0.40
C VAL A 66 2.19 5.43 0.89
N THR A 67 2.58 6.71 0.86
CA THR A 67 2.61 7.58 2.03
C THR A 67 2.00 8.95 1.72
N ALA A 68 1.42 9.62 2.72
CA ALA A 68 0.98 11.02 2.63
C ALA A 68 1.38 11.73 3.93
N GLY A 69 1.90 12.96 3.86
CA GLY A 69 2.41 13.68 5.03
C GLY A 69 3.43 12.88 5.86
N GLY A 70 4.24 12.03 5.22
CA GLY A 70 5.20 11.14 5.90
C GLY A 70 4.59 9.93 6.62
N CYS A 71 3.27 9.75 6.57
CA CYS A 71 2.54 8.63 7.16
C CYS A 71 2.21 7.55 6.12
N SER A 72 2.29 6.28 6.52
CA SER A 72 1.95 5.14 5.67
C SER A 72 0.44 5.04 5.43
N LEU A 73 0.03 4.88 4.16
CA LEU A 73 -1.37 4.70 3.77
C LEU A 73 -1.68 3.29 3.26
N GLY A 74 -0.68 2.51 2.89
CA GLY A 74 -0.88 1.15 2.39
C GLY A 74 0.12 0.78 1.31
N TRP A 75 -0.16 -0.34 0.64
CA TRP A 75 0.67 -0.84 -0.45
C TRP A 75 0.09 -0.49 -1.80
N GLY A 76 0.96 -0.13 -2.72
CA GLY A 76 0.73 -0.21 -4.15
C GLY A 76 1.61 -1.27 -4.79
N LYS A 77 1.12 -1.88 -5.87
CA LYS A 77 1.93 -2.79 -6.69
C LYS A 77 2.16 -2.17 -8.07
N ALA A 78 3.37 -1.69 -8.30
CA ALA A 78 3.78 -1.13 -9.58
C ALA A 78 4.01 -2.24 -10.60
N ALA A 79 3.28 -2.18 -11.71
CA ALA A 79 3.40 -3.09 -12.84
C ALA A 79 3.22 -2.31 -14.14
N GLY A 80 4.29 -2.22 -14.94
CA GLY A 80 4.32 -1.37 -16.12
C GLY A 80 4.25 0.12 -15.75
N HIS A 81 3.30 0.83 -16.34
CA HIS A 81 3.10 2.27 -16.11
C HIS A 81 2.08 2.57 -15.00
N ILE A 82 1.55 1.57 -14.30
CA ILE A 82 0.49 1.73 -13.30
C ILE A 82 0.94 1.23 -11.92
N LEU A 83 0.72 2.05 -10.90
CA LEU A 83 0.76 1.69 -9.49
C LEU A 83 -0.65 1.22 -9.08
N LYS A 84 -0.84 -0.10 -9.06
CA LYS A 84 -2.13 -0.70 -8.69
C LYS A 84 -2.39 -0.52 -7.20
N ASN A 85 -3.58 -0.07 -6.88
CA ASN A 85 -4.00 0.22 -5.52
C ASN A 85 -4.40 -1.05 -4.76
N HIS A 86 -3.65 -1.37 -3.69
CA HIS A 86 -3.95 -2.46 -2.76
C HIS A 86 -4.52 -1.96 -1.41
N TYR A 87 -5.04 -0.73 -1.37
CA TYR A 87 -5.80 -0.22 -0.24
C TYR A 87 -7.07 -1.06 -0.04
N PRO A 88 -7.37 -1.52 1.20
CA PRO A 88 -8.45 -2.45 1.45
C PRO A 88 -9.80 -1.92 0.97
N LYS A 89 -10.53 -2.73 0.19
CA LYS A 89 -11.84 -2.34 -0.38
C LYS A 89 -12.83 -1.83 0.67
N GLY A 90 -12.90 -2.50 1.82
CA GLY A 90 -13.79 -2.11 2.92
C GLY A 90 -13.40 -0.82 3.66
N LEU A 91 -12.22 -0.25 3.36
CA LEU A 91 -11.78 1.04 3.91
C LEU A 91 -11.86 2.18 2.90
N ARG A 92 -12.25 1.88 1.65
CA ARG A 92 -12.32 2.90 0.58
C ARG A 92 -13.43 3.90 0.88
N ARG A 93 -13.16 5.17 0.61
CA ARG A 93 -14.15 6.24 0.70
C ARG A 93 -14.83 6.38 -0.67
N GLY A 94 -16.16 6.51 -0.67
CA GLY A 94 -16.95 6.84 -1.86
C GLY A 94 -17.05 8.34 -2.06
#